data_AF-A0A2S5DA11-F1
#
_entry.id   AF-A0A2S5DA11-F1
#
_cell.length_a   1.000
_cell.length_b   1.000
_cell.length_c   1.000
_cell.angle_alpha   90.00
_cell.angle_beta   90.00
_cell.angle_gamma   90.00
#
_symmetry.space_group_name_H-M   'P 1'
#
loop_
_entity.id
_entity.type
_entity.pdbx_description
1 polymer ?
#
loop_
_entity_poly.entity_id
_entity_poly.type
_entity_poly.pdbx_seq_one_letter_code
_entity_poly.pdbx_strand_id
1 'polypeptide(L)'
;MALFRLVALLACLVLALQQMMLLWPVGLAGLGHLRERLPILLAGSPLGLRGAMAAYGACFAGFGWALWLATVSGARAPERGAKMGLLAAQIALALLASDKLLLLTAAEAALLLPRRAATACLAAQLALALLACGWQAQRLPERELACNVSGSDVQLPPRELRRWLLWQDAMVGGGFQLLTFGIGCLGAAERRRRAELEGTRASLLAARQLLAGTAGNGERLRMARELHDGMGHHLSALNLQLELLLRRGAGEAEAPLRSAQLSARRMLAEVRALVGEERRPRASPLREALSQLCEGARPAAALRWDGAPALDDAAAWQAFSAASEALAREHGRPCRLWLSAQDGGGAELRLAAGGSEEWTTIWREAER
;
A
#
# COMPACT_ATOMS: atom_id res chain seq x y z
N MET A 1 -5.39 8.94 2.92
CA MET A 1 -5.04 9.78 4.09
C MET A 1 -5.18 11.26 3.82
N ALA A 2 -4.66 11.79 2.70
CA ALA A 2 -4.77 13.23 2.38
C ALA A 2 -6.20 13.78 2.40
N LEU A 3 -7.16 13.07 1.79
CA LEU A 3 -8.58 13.47 1.79
C LEU A 3 -9.17 13.52 3.20
N PHE A 4 -8.96 12.46 4.01
CA PHE A 4 -9.42 12.42 5.40
C PHE A 4 -8.88 13.61 6.21
N ARG A 5 -7.58 13.89 6.09
CA ARG A 5 -6.94 15.02 6.76
C ARG A 5 -7.57 16.37 6.37
N LEU A 6 -7.81 16.59 5.08
CA LEU A 6 -8.42 17.83 4.59
C LEU A 6 -9.85 17.99 5.14
N VAL A 7 -10.67 16.94 5.05
CA VAL A 7 -12.05 16.94 5.54
C VAL A 7 -12.09 17.15 7.07
N ALA A 8 -11.20 16.48 7.82
CA ALA A 8 -11.13 16.60 9.27
C ALA A 8 -10.67 17.99 9.73
N LEU A 9 -9.70 18.60 9.06
CA LEU A 9 -9.27 19.99 9.34
C LEU A 9 -10.37 21.00 9.00
N LEU A 10 -11.09 20.79 7.90
CA LEU A 10 -12.23 21.64 7.53
C LEU A 10 -13.37 21.50 8.53
N ALA A 11 -13.70 20.28 8.96
CA ALA A 11 -14.69 20.05 10.02
C ALA A 11 -14.28 20.71 11.35
N CYS A 12 -13.00 20.62 11.73
CA CYS A 12 -12.45 21.32 12.89
C CYS A 12 -12.61 22.85 12.76
N LEU A 13 -12.31 23.42 11.60
CA LEU A 13 -12.50 24.85 11.32
C LEU A 13 -13.96 25.28 11.40
N VAL A 14 -14.88 24.49 10.82
CA VAL A 14 -16.32 24.76 10.88
C VAL A 14 -16.83 24.74 12.32
N LEU A 15 -16.40 23.76 13.12
CA LEU A 15 -16.74 23.68 14.54
C LEU A 15 -16.18 24.88 15.32
N ALA A 16 -14.95 25.30 15.02
CA ALA A 16 -14.35 26.49 15.63
C ALA A 16 -15.15 27.75 15.30
N LEU A 17 -15.52 27.95 14.03
CA LEU A 17 -16.35 29.08 13.58
C LEU A 17 -17.74 29.06 14.21
N GLN A 18 -18.39 27.89 14.26
CA GLN A 18 -19.68 27.73 14.93
C GLN A 18 -19.60 28.15 16.40
N GLN A 19 -18.58 27.71 17.12
CA GLN A 19 -18.37 28.09 18.53
C GLN A 19 -18.11 29.59 18.67
N MET A 20 -17.29 30.18 17.80
CA MET A 20 -17.05 31.64 17.80
C MET A 20 -18.32 32.45 17.50
N MET A 21 -19.16 31.99 16.56
CA MET A 21 -20.44 32.66 16.25
C MET A 21 -21.43 32.58 17.41
N LEU A 22 -21.48 31.46 18.14
CA LEU A 22 -22.30 31.32 19.34
C LEU A 22 -21.83 32.26 20.48
N LEU A 23 -20.53 32.51 20.58
CA LEU A 23 -19.94 33.38 21.60
C LEU A 23 -20.02 34.87 21.26
N TRP A 24 -20.23 35.25 20.00
CA TRP A 24 -20.19 36.63 19.53
C TRP A 24 -21.37 37.52 20.00
N PRO A 25 -22.65 37.07 19.98
CA PRO A 25 -23.78 37.91 20.38
C PRO A 25 -24.11 37.89 21.89
N VAL A 26 -23.53 36.98 22.68
CA VAL A 26 -24.06 36.62 24.02
C VAL A 26 -23.57 37.50 25.17
N GLY A 27 -22.50 38.29 25.02
CA GLY A 27 -21.96 39.10 26.12
C GLY A 27 -21.55 38.28 27.37
N LEU A 28 -21.12 38.96 28.44
CA LEU A 28 -20.59 38.33 29.67
C LEU A 28 -21.60 37.46 30.45
N ALA A 29 -22.91 37.57 30.17
CA ALA A 29 -23.99 36.95 30.94
C ALA A 29 -24.26 35.47 30.60
N GLY A 30 -23.83 34.98 29.43
CA GLY A 30 -23.98 33.56 29.04
C GLY A 30 -22.76 32.68 29.32
N LEU A 31 -21.72 33.23 29.97
CA LEU A 31 -20.42 32.58 30.21
C LEU A 31 -20.31 31.87 31.57
N GLY A 32 -21.41 31.72 32.33
CA GLY A 32 -21.35 31.15 33.68
C GLY A 32 -20.72 29.75 33.74
N HIS A 33 -21.07 28.87 32.79
CA HIS A 33 -20.45 27.54 32.65
C HIS A 33 -18.95 27.59 32.29
N LEU A 34 -18.51 28.66 31.63
CA LEU A 34 -17.12 28.90 31.23
C LEU A 34 -16.28 29.45 32.37
N ARG A 35 -16.87 30.29 33.22
CA ARG A 35 -16.25 30.80 34.44
C ARG A 35 -15.98 29.72 35.48
N GLU A 36 -16.64 28.56 35.41
CA GLU A 36 -16.39 27.43 36.32
C GLU A 36 -15.41 26.36 35.77
N ARG A 37 -15.31 26.20 34.44
CA ARG A 37 -14.35 25.26 33.81
C ARG A 37 -12.95 25.82 33.59
N LEU A 38 -12.83 27.09 33.17
CA LEU A 38 -11.53 27.73 32.98
C LEU A 38 -10.72 28.02 34.27
N PRO A 39 -11.27 28.32 35.46
CA PRO A 39 -10.46 28.63 36.65
C PRO A 39 -9.66 27.43 37.16
N ILE A 40 -10.00 26.20 36.74
CA ILE A 40 -9.21 24.99 37.03
C ILE A 40 -7.92 24.97 36.17
N LEU A 41 -7.92 25.61 34.99
CA LEU A 41 -6.79 25.65 34.06
C LEU A 41 -5.99 26.96 34.13
N LEU A 42 -6.64 28.06 34.45
CA LEU A 42 -6.06 29.39 34.55
C LEU A 42 -6.26 29.89 35.98
N ALA A 43 -5.27 29.60 36.82
CA ALA A 43 -5.20 30.04 38.19
C ALA A 43 -5.57 31.54 38.33
N GLY A 44 -6.78 31.82 38.80
CA GLY A 44 -7.16 33.09 39.43
C GLY A 44 -7.26 34.35 38.57
N SER A 45 -7.19 34.31 37.22
CA SER A 45 -7.36 35.53 36.41
C SER A 45 -8.78 35.66 35.82
N PRO A 46 -9.48 36.80 35.96
CA PRO A 46 -10.75 37.02 35.29
C PRO A 46 -10.49 37.23 33.79
N LEU A 47 -10.47 36.16 33.01
CA LEU A 47 -10.42 36.28 31.55
C LEU A 47 -11.72 36.91 31.06
N GLY A 48 -11.63 38.13 30.49
CA GLY A 48 -12.74 38.71 29.74
C GLY A 48 -13.09 37.90 28.49
N LEU A 49 -14.19 38.25 27.82
CA LEU A 49 -14.71 37.57 26.61
C LEU A 49 -13.62 37.29 25.55
N ARG A 50 -12.70 38.25 25.33
CA ARG A 50 -11.58 38.12 24.38
C ARG A 50 -10.58 37.04 24.80
N GLY A 51 -10.32 36.87 26.10
CA GLY A 51 -9.43 35.85 26.63
C GLY A 51 -10.01 34.45 26.49
N ALA A 52 -11.30 34.28 26.75
CA ALA A 52 -12.00 33.01 26.53
C ALA A 52 -12.03 32.63 25.04
N MET A 53 -12.30 33.59 24.14
CA MET A 53 -12.22 33.35 22.69
C MET A 53 -10.82 32.94 22.23
N ALA A 54 -9.77 33.57 22.75
CA ALA A 54 -8.39 33.21 22.44
C ALA A 54 -8.04 31.80 22.93
N ALA A 55 -8.46 31.42 24.14
CA ALA A 55 -8.25 30.08 24.69
C ALA A 55 -8.94 29.00 23.82
N TYR A 56 -10.17 29.24 23.38
CA TYR A 56 -10.87 28.34 22.45
C TYR A 56 -10.15 28.21 21.12
N GLY A 57 -9.76 29.34 20.52
CA GLY A 57 -8.99 29.35 19.28
C GLY A 57 -7.70 28.54 19.40
N ALA A 58 -6.99 28.66 20.53
CA ALA A 58 -5.79 27.88 20.82
C ALA A 58 -6.08 26.38 20.95
N CYS A 59 -7.17 25.97 21.61
CA CYS A 59 -7.57 24.56 21.70
C CYS A 59 -7.88 23.96 20.33
N PHE A 60 -8.67 24.64 19.49
CA PHE A 60 -8.97 24.17 18.13
C PHE A 60 -7.73 24.14 17.22
N ALA A 61 -6.86 25.15 17.32
CA ALA A 61 -5.59 25.17 16.60
C ALA A 61 -4.66 24.02 17.05
N GLY A 62 -4.56 23.78 18.35
CA GLY A 62 -3.80 22.66 18.92
C GLY A 62 -4.36 21.30 18.47
N PHE A 63 -5.69 21.15 18.46
CA PHE A 63 -6.35 19.94 17.97
C PHE A 63 -6.07 19.70 16.49
N GLY A 64 -6.22 20.75 15.66
CA GLY A 64 -5.93 20.68 14.22
C GLY A 64 -4.46 20.36 13.93
N TRP A 65 -3.54 20.94 14.69
CA TRP A 65 -2.12 20.66 14.57
C TRP A 65 -1.79 19.21 14.95
N ALA A 66 -2.33 18.71 16.07
CA ALA A 66 -2.14 17.32 16.49
C ALA A 66 -2.72 16.33 15.45
N LEU A 67 -3.90 16.62 14.89
CA LEU A 67 -4.53 15.84 13.82
C LEU A 67 -3.68 15.81 12.55
N TRP A 68 -3.14 16.96 12.17
CA TRP A 68 -2.25 17.05 11.02
C TRP A 68 -1.02 16.18 11.22
N LEU A 69 -0.39 16.25 12.40
CA LEU A 69 0.84 15.52 12.72
C LEU A 69 0.60 14.00 12.80
N ALA A 70 -0.49 13.57 13.42
CA ALA A 70 -0.86 12.16 13.55
C ALA A 70 -1.19 11.49 12.20
N THR A 71 -1.70 12.27 11.24
CA THR A 71 -2.08 11.79 9.90
C THR A 71 -0.97 11.92 8.84
N VAL A 72 0.21 12.46 9.18
CA VAL A 72 1.38 12.48 8.26
C VAL A 72 1.81 11.06 7.91
N SER A 73 2.02 10.82 6.61
CA SER A 73 2.53 9.56 6.05
C SER A 73 3.88 9.77 5.36
N GLY A 74 4.77 8.77 5.43
CA GLY A 74 6.09 8.79 4.80
C GLY A 74 7.24 8.70 5.82
N ALA A 75 8.46 9.05 5.42
CA ALA A 75 9.66 8.95 6.27
C ALA A 75 9.62 9.83 7.53
N ARG A 76 8.76 10.87 7.54
CA ARG A 76 8.53 11.77 8.68
C ARG A 76 7.29 11.39 9.52
N ALA A 77 6.71 10.21 9.28
CA ALA A 77 5.53 9.78 10.02
C ALA A 77 5.89 9.48 11.49
N PRO A 78 5.13 9.98 12.47
CA PRO A 78 5.40 9.71 13.87
C PRO A 78 5.27 8.20 14.16
N GLU A 79 6.10 7.74 15.10
CA GLU A 79 6.06 6.38 15.61
C GLU A 79 4.72 6.08 16.31
N ARG A 80 4.45 4.79 16.55
CA ARG A 80 3.18 4.34 17.14
C ARG A 80 2.91 4.98 18.52
N GLY A 81 3.93 5.08 19.36
CA GLY A 81 3.82 5.72 20.68
C GLY A 81 3.47 7.21 20.59
N ALA A 82 4.13 7.93 19.68
CA ALA A 82 3.84 9.35 19.43
C ALA A 82 2.41 9.56 18.89
N LYS A 83 1.92 8.69 18.01
CA LYS A 83 0.53 8.73 17.52
C LYS A 83 -0.50 8.50 18.63
N MET A 84 -0.23 7.57 19.55
CA MET A 84 -1.08 7.37 20.73
C MET A 84 -1.08 8.60 21.65
N GLY A 85 0.09 9.21 21.87
CA GLY A 85 0.20 10.46 22.65
C GLY A 85 -0.56 11.62 22.01
N LEU A 86 -0.47 11.77 20.68
CA LEU A 86 -1.23 12.79 19.94
C LEU A 86 -2.74 12.55 20.01
N LEU A 87 -3.20 11.31 19.86
CA LEU A 87 -4.61 10.95 20.02
C LEU A 87 -5.12 11.22 21.44
N ALA A 88 -4.32 10.90 22.46
CA ALA A 88 -4.67 11.20 23.85
C ALA A 88 -4.78 12.72 24.08
N ALA A 89 -3.85 13.51 23.53
CA ALA A 89 -3.89 14.96 23.58
C ALA A 89 -5.11 15.54 22.84
N GLN A 90 -5.47 14.98 21.69
CA GLN A 90 -6.67 15.36 20.94
C GLN A 90 -7.95 15.06 21.72
N ILE A 91 -8.05 13.89 22.38
CA ILE A 91 -9.21 13.54 23.21
C ILE A 91 -9.32 14.49 24.41
N ALA A 92 -8.20 14.82 25.05
CA ALA A 92 -8.18 15.81 26.13
C ALA A 92 -8.66 17.19 25.64
N LEU A 93 -8.11 17.69 24.53
CA LEU A 93 -8.52 18.95 23.91
C LEU A 93 -10.00 18.94 23.47
N ALA A 94 -10.51 17.80 22.98
CA ALA A 94 -11.90 17.64 22.60
C ALA A 94 -12.83 17.77 23.82
N LEU A 95 -12.53 17.10 24.93
CA LEU A 95 -13.32 17.21 26.16
C LEU A 95 -13.31 18.62 26.76
N LEU A 96 -12.23 19.37 26.51
CA LEU A 96 -12.07 20.76 26.93
C LEU A 96 -12.84 21.75 26.05
N ALA A 97 -12.76 21.60 24.74
CA ALA A 97 -13.31 22.55 23.78
C ALA A 97 -14.72 22.16 23.31
N SER A 98 -14.88 20.97 22.72
CA SER A 98 -16.17 20.49 22.23
C SER A 98 -16.14 18.97 22.09
N ASP A 99 -17.11 18.34 22.74
CA ASP A 99 -17.44 16.92 22.62
C ASP A 99 -17.62 16.45 21.16
N LYS A 100 -18.08 17.32 20.25
CA LYS A 100 -18.19 17.03 18.81
C LYS A 100 -16.86 16.68 18.15
N LEU A 101 -15.74 17.18 18.68
CA LEU A 101 -14.40 16.82 18.18
C LEU A 101 -14.08 15.34 18.43
N LEU A 102 -14.74 14.70 19.39
CA LEU A 102 -14.61 13.27 19.65
C LEU A 102 -15.10 12.39 18.48
N LEU A 103 -15.91 12.94 17.58
CA LEU A 103 -16.30 12.27 16.34
C LEU A 103 -15.09 12.10 15.41
N LEU A 104 -14.26 13.15 15.29
CA LEU A 104 -13.06 13.14 14.45
C LEU A 104 -12.02 12.16 15.01
N THR A 105 -11.81 12.16 16.32
CA THR A 105 -10.86 11.24 16.98
C THR A 105 -11.31 9.79 16.89
N ALA A 106 -12.63 9.52 16.90
CA ALA A 106 -13.17 8.17 16.70
C ALA A 106 -12.83 7.61 15.30
N ALA A 107 -13.04 8.40 14.24
CA ALA A 107 -12.61 8.01 12.89
C ALA A 107 -11.08 7.84 12.80
N GLU A 108 -10.33 8.78 13.37
CA GLU A 108 -8.87 8.79 13.32
C GLU A 108 -8.27 7.56 14.04
N ALA A 109 -8.80 7.21 15.21
CA ALA A 109 -8.39 6.03 15.96
C ALA A 109 -8.54 4.74 15.13
N ALA A 110 -9.67 4.57 14.43
CA ALA A 110 -9.89 3.43 13.54
C ALA A 110 -8.93 3.40 12.34
N LEU A 111 -8.47 4.56 11.88
CA LEU A 111 -7.57 4.69 10.72
C LEU A 111 -6.10 4.48 11.06
N LEU A 112 -5.67 4.79 12.29
CA LEU A 112 -4.27 4.80 12.73
C LEU A 112 -3.88 3.60 13.60
N LEU A 113 -4.79 3.07 14.42
CA LEU A 113 -4.50 2.03 15.40
C LEU A 113 -4.83 0.61 14.89
N PRO A 114 -4.19 -0.44 15.42
CA PRO A 114 -4.64 -1.81 15.20
C PRO A 114 -6.04 -2.02 15.82
N ARG A 115 -6.82 -2.97 15.28
CA ARG A 115 -8.24 -3.19 15.64
C ARG A 115 -8.49 -3.21 17.15
N ARG A 116 -7.67 -3.94 17.92
CA ARG A 116 -7.81 -4.06 19.39
C ARG A 116 -7.58 -2.73 20.12
N ALA A 117 -6.56 -1.98 19.73
CA ALA A 117 -6.26 -0.69 20.34
C ALA A 117 -7.26 0.38 19.92
N ALA A 118 -7.74 0.34 18.66
CA ALA A 118 -8.79 1.22 18.17
C ALA A 118 -10.10 1.03 18.94
N THR A 119 -10.54 -0.22 19.16
CA THR A 119 -11.74 -0.51 19.94
C THR A 119 -11.59 -0.15 21.42
N ALA A 120 -10.40 -0.39 22.00
CA ALA A 120 -10.11 0.02 23.37
C ALA A 120 -10.13 1.55 23.53
N CYS A 121 -9.56 2.28 22.57
CA CYS A 121 -9.58 3.73 22.54
C CYS A 121 -11.01 4.28 22.43
N LEU A 122 -11.84 3.71 21.56
CA LEU A 122 -13.25 4.10 21.45
C LEU A 122 -14.02 3.83 22.75
N ALA A 123 -13.82 2.66 23.35
CA ALA A 123 -14.44 2.30 24.62
C ALA A 123 -14.03 3.27 25.75
N ALA A 124 -12.74 3.62 25.83
CA ALA A 124 -12.23 4.60 26.78
C ALA A 124 -12.83 6.00 26.53
N GLN A 125 -12.95 6.41 25.27
CA GLN A 125 -13.54 7.70 24.89
C GLN A 125 -15.02 7.79 25.27
N LEU A 126 -15.81 6.74 24.99
CA LEU A 126 -17.21 6.66 25.37
C LEU A 126 -17.40 6.65 26.89
N ALA A 127 -16.57 5.88 27.61
CA ALA A 127 -16.60 5.85 29.07
C ALA A 127 -16.27 7.22 29.66
N LEU A 128 -15.26 7.90 29.13
CA LEU A 128 -14.86 9.23 29.59
C LEU A 128 -15.93 10.29 29.31
N ALA A 129 -16.62 10.21 28.16
CA ALA A 129 -17.76 11.06 27.84
C ALA A 129 -18.93 10.82 28.81
N LEU A 130 -19.28 9.56 29.09
CA LEU A 130 -20.34 9.21 30.05
C LEU A 130 -19.99 9.67 31.47
N LEU A 131 -18.73 9.52 31.91
CA LEU A 131 -18.26 10.02 33.20
C LEU A 131 -18.33 11.55 33.27
N ALA A 132 -17.94 12.24 32.20
CA ALA A 132 -18.05 13.70 32.12
C ALA A 132 -19.51 14.15 32.18
N CYS A 133 -20.43 13.47 31.51
CA CYS A 133 -21.87 13.74 31.58
C CYS A 133 -22.43 13.46 32.97
N GLY A 134 -22.07 12.34 33.61
CA GLY A 134 -22.48 12.01 34.97
C GLY A 134 -22.00 13.01 36.00
N TRP A 135 -20.75 13.47 35.88
CA TRP A 135 -20.18 14.52 36.73
C TRP A 135 -20.89 15.87 36.54
N GLN A 136 -21.20 16.24 35.30
CA GLN A 136 -21.97 17.45 34.99
C GLN A 136 -23.40 17.37 35.54
N ALA A 137 -24.06 16.24 35.38
CA ALA A 137 -25.43 16.00 35.86
C ALA A 137 -25.58 16.22 37.37
N GLN A 138 -24.51 15.96 38.15
CA GLN A 138 -24.48 16.16 39.60
C GLN A 138 -24.16 17.59 40.04
N ARG A 139 -23.44 18.36 39.22
CA ARG A 139 -22.93 19.70 39.56
C ARG A 139 -23.72 20.87 38.97
N LEU A 140 -24.82 20.63 38.26
CA LEU A 140 -25.62 21.72 37.68
C LEU A 140 -26.21 22.65 38.75
N PRO A 141 -25.76 23.92 38.85
CA PRO A 141 -26.40 24.89 39.73
C PRO A 141 -27.81 25.22 39.21
N GLU A 142 -28.74 25.52 40.12
CA GLU A 142 -30.17 25.70 39.78
C GLU A 142 -30.44 26.80 38.73
N ARG A 143 -29.48 27.71 38.55
CA ARG A 143 -29.65 28.98 37.82
C ARG A 143 -29.12 29.02 36.39
N GLU A 144 -28.38 28.02 35.89
CA GLU A 144 -27.73 28.17 34.57
C GLU A 144 -27.80 26.92 33.71
N LEU A 145 -28.74 26.94 32.77
CA LEU A 145 -28.58 26.37 31.43
C LEU A 145 -29.40 27.27 30.50
N ALA A 146 -28.86 28.46 30.24
CA ALA A 146 -29.39 29.38 29.25
C ALA A 146 -29.02 28.87 27.85
N CYS A 147 -29.84 27.99 27.30
CA CYS A 147 -30.16 28.09 25.88
C CYS A 147 -31.21 29.21 25.74
N ASN A 148 -30.88 30.43 26.16
CA ASN A 148 -31.81 31.55 26.06
C ASN A 148 -31.62 32.19 24.67
N VAL A 149 -32.31 31.62 23.68
CA VAL A 149 -32.59 32.33 22.43
C VAL A 149 -33.79 33.21 22.74
N SER A 150 -33.58 34.52 22.69
CA SER A 150 -34.52 35.61 23.02
C SER A 150 -34.77 35.87 24.51
N GLY A 151 -34.61 37.13 24.91
CA GLY A 151 -34.92 37.67 26.24
C GLY A 151 -36.41 37.68 26.56
N SER A 152 -37.04 36.52 26.50
CA SER A 152 -38.36 36.26 27.03
C SER A 152 -38.18 35.49 28.35
N ASP A 153 -39.02 35.76 29.35
CA ASP A 153 -39.14 34.97 30.59
C ASP A 153 -39.66 33.55 30.26
N VAL A 154 -38.88 32.76 29.52
CA VAL A 154 -39.13 31.35 29.29
C VAL A 154 -38.68 30.64 30.56
N GLN A 155 -39.66 30.12 31.30
CA GLN A 155 -39.45 29.24 32.45
C GLN A 155 -38.43 28.16 32.06
N LEU A 156 -37.27 28.15 32.74
CA LEU A 156 -36.29 27.10 32.49
C LEU A 156 -36.94 25.74 32.76
N PRO A 157 -36.71 24.73 31.89
CA PRO A 157 -37.28 23.42 32.09
C PRO A 157 -36.90 22.84 33.46
N PRO A 158 -37.79 22.03 34.09
CA PRO A 158 -37.53 21.40 35.36
C PRO A 158 -36.21 20.62 35.33
N ARG A 159 -35.52 20.51 36.48
CA ARG A 159 -34.16 19.91 36.56
C ARG A 159 -34.10 18.48 36.03
N GLU A 160 -35.20 17.75 36.15
CA GLU A 160 -35.33 16.39 35.65
C GLU A 160 -35.28 16.36 34.11
N LEU A 161 -36.00 17.26 33.45
CA LEU A 161 -35.97 17.39 31.99
C LEU A 161 -34.59 17.80 31.48
N ARG A 162 -33.86 18.66 32.21
CA ARG A 162 -32.47 19.03 31.87
C ARG A 162 -31.49 17.87 32.01
N ARG A 163 -31.58 17.08 33.09
CA ARG A 163 -30.76 15.87 33.25
C ARG A 163 -31.06 14.88 32.13
N TRP A 164 -32.34 14.72 31.78
CA TRP A 164 -32.76 13.84 30.68
C TRP A 164 -32.19 14.28 29.33
N LEU A 165 -32.23 15.58 29.01
CA LEU A 165 -31.66 16.14 27.78
C LEU A 165 -30.14 15.92 27.68
N LEU A 166 -29.39 16.05 28.78
CA LEU A 166 -27.95 15.78 28.80
C LEU A 166 -27.63 14.30 28.52
N TRP A 167 -28.41 13.39 29.10
CA TRP A 167 -28.30 11.96 28.80
C TRP A 167 -28.67 11.64 27.36
N GLN A 168 -29.69 12.30 26.82
CA GLN A 168 -30.09 12.17 25.42
C GLN A 168 -28.95 12.63 24.49
N ASP A 169 -28.34 13.78 24.75
CA ASP A 169 -27.23 14.31 23.95
C ASP A 169 -26.00 13.39 24.00
N ALA A 170 -25.66 12.86 25.19
CA ALA A 170 -24.58 11.88 25.34
C ALA A 170 -24.85 10.58 24.57
N MET A 171 -26.08 10.08 24.58
CA MET A 171 -26.49 8.88 23.84
C MET A 171 -26.43 9.09 22.33
N VAL A 172 -26.96 10.21 21.85
CA VAL A 172 -26.93 10.58 20.43
C VAL A 172 -25.49 10.79 19.96
N GLY A 173 -24.69 11.54 20.71
CA GLY A 173 -23.27 11.75 20.45
C GLY A 173 -22.48 10.44 20.44
N GLY A 174 -22.71 9.54 21.39
CA GLY A 174 -22.11 8.21 21.42
C GLY A 174 -22.48 7.36 20.20
N GLY A 175 -23.74 7.42 19.75
CA GLY A 175 -24.18 6.79 18.51
C GLY A 175 -23.43 7.31 17.28
N PHE A 176 -23.26 8.64 17.16
CA PHE A 176 -22.47 9.24 16.08
C PHE A 176 -20.97 8.89 16.17
N GLN A 177 -20.41 8.73 17.37
CA GLN A 177 -19.02 8.24 17.53
C GLN A 177 -18.86 6.82 17.02
N LEU A 178 -19.80 5.91 17.32
CA LEU A 178 -19.83 4.55 16.78
C LEU A 178 -19.91 4.55 15.25
N LEU A 179 -20.79 5.38 14.67
CA LEU A 179 -20.91 5.52 13.22
C LEU A 179 -19.61 6.00 12.58
N THR A 180 -19.01 7.06 13.13
CA THR A 180 -17.79 7.66 12.59
C THR A 180 -16.59 6.72 12.74
N PHE A 181 -16.52 5.96 13.84
CA PHE A 181 -15.57 4.87 14.01
C PHE A 181 -15.78 3.76 12.97
N GLY A 182 -17.03 3.39 12.67
CA GLY A 182 -17.38 2.43 11.62
C GLY A 182 -16.92 2.87 10.24
N ILE A 183 -17.13 4.15 9.88
CA ILE A 183 -16.62 4.75 8.64
C ILE A 183 -15.09 4.70 8.61
N GLY A 184 -14.42 5.01 9.72
CA GLY A 184 -12.96 4.90 9.85
C GLY A 184 -12.47 3.46 9.66
N CYS A 185 -13.18 2.47 10.21
CA CYS A 185 -12.88 1.04 10.04
C CYS A 185 -13.05 0.60 8.57
N LEU A 186 -14.12 1.05 7.91
CA LEU A 186 -14.36 0.79 6.50
C LEU A 186 -13.24 1.38 5.63
N GLY A 187 -12.85 2.64 5.90
CA GLY A 187 -11.73 3.29 5.24
C GLY A 187 -10.37 2.62 5.51
N ALA A 188 -10.18 2.03 6.70
CA ALA A 188 -8.99 1.23 7.01
C ALA A 188 -8.98 -0.12 6.27
N ALA A 189 -10.13 -0.78 6.17
CA ALA A 189 -10.28 -2.04 5.45
C ALA A 189 -10.09 -1.86 3.93
N GLU A 190 -10.69 -0.83 3.36
CA GLU A 190 -10.56 -0.48 1.94
C GLU A 190 -9.09 -0.22 1.56
N ARG A 191 -8.33 0.46 2.42
CA ARG A 191 -6.89 0.68 2.18
C ARG A 191 -6.08 -0.61 2.15
N ARG A 192 -6.42 -1.59 3.00
CA ARG A 192 -5.75 -2.90 3.00
C ARG A 192 -6.08 -3.68 1.72
N ARG A 193 -7.35 -3.72 1.34
CA ARG A 193 -7.81 -4.36 0.10
C ARG A 193 -7.14 -3.76 -1.14
N ARG A 194 -7.02 -2.44 -1.22
CA ARG A 194 -6.33 -1.76 -2.33
C ARG A 194 -4.85 -2.14 -2.40
N ALA A 195 -4.16 -2.19 -1.27
CA ALA A 195 -2.76 -2.61 -1.24
C ALA A 195 -2.58 -4.07 -1.70
N GLU A 196 -3.48 -4.97 -1.30
CA GLU A 196 -3.50 -6.38 -1.74
C GLU A 196 -3.79 -6.51 -3.24
N LEU A 197 -4.75 -5.72 -3.77
CA LEU A 197 -5.07 -5.67 -5.20
C LEU A 197 -3.90 -5.13 -6.03
N GLU A 198 -3.22 -4.08 -5.56
CA GLU A 198 -2.04 -3.54 -6.23
C GLU A 198 -0.91 -4.57 -6.30
N GLY A 199 -0.67 -5.31 -5.20
CA GLY A 199 0.30 -6.40 -5.16
C GLY A 199 -0.05 -7.54 -6.14
N THR A 200 -1.31 -7.95 -6.17
CA THR A 200 -1.79 -9.01 -7.07
C THR A 200 -1.74 -8.59 -8.54
N ARG A 201 -2.02 -7.31 -8.84
CA ARG A 201 -1.91 -6.77 -10.20
C ARG A 201 -0.45 -6.76 -10.67
N ALA A 202 0.48 -6.42 -9.80
CA ALA A 202 1.90 -6.45 -10.12
C ALA A 202 2.39 -7.88 -10.44
N SER A 203 2.00 -8.88 -9.63
CA SER A 203 2.36 -10.28 -9.90
C SER A 203 1.75 -10.81 -11.21
N LEU A 204 0.51 -10.45 -11.51
CA LEU A 204 -0.15 -10.84 -12.76
C LEU A 204 0.51 -10.22 -14.00
N LEU A 205 0.96 -8.96 -13.91
CA LEU A 205 1.71 -8.31 -15.00
C LEU A 205 3.05 -9.01 -15.25
N ALA A 206 3.80 -9.35 -14.20
CA ALA A 206 5.06 -10.07 -14.30
C ALA A 206 4.87 -11.47 -14.94
N ALA A 207 3.85 -12.22 -14.50
CA ALA A 207 3.53 -13.53 -15.07
C ALA A 207 3.15 -13.44 -16.57
N ARG A 208 2.40 -12.42 -16.98
CA ARG A 208 2.06 -12.20 -18.40
C ARG A 208 3.29 -11.90 -19.26
N GLN A 209 4.22 -11.09 -18.76
CA GLN A 209 5.46 -10.79 -19.48
C GLN A 209 6.30 -12.05 -19.70
N LEU A 210 6.37 -12.91 -18.69
CA LEU A 210 7.04 -14.21 -18.80
C LEU A 210 6.38 -15.13 -19.82
N LEU A 211 5.04 -15.29 -19.75
CA LEU A 211 4.31 -16.12 -20.70
C LEU A 211 4.44 -15.62 -22.14
N ALA A 212 4.44 -14.31 -22.35
CA ALA A 212 4.68 -13.71 -23.66
C ALA A 212 6.10 -13.99 -24.17
N GLY A 213 7.10 -13.93 -23.29
CA GLY A 213 8.49 -14.31 -23.59
C GLY A 213 8.62 -15.78 -23.98
N THR A 214 8.02 -16.70 -23.21
CA THR A 214 8.08 -18.14 -23.48
C THR A 214 7.32 -18.54 -24.74
N ALA A 215 6.15 -17.94 -24.99
CA ALA A 215 5.37 -18.22 -26.20
C ALA A 215 6.10 -17.76 -27.46
N GLY A 216 6.74 -16.57 -27.41
CA GLY A 216 7.54 -16.07 -28.53
C GLY A 216 8.77 -16.94 -28.82
N ASN A 217 9.47 -17.41 -27.78
CA ASN A 217 10.62 -18.29 -27.94
C ASN A 217 10.22 -19.70 -28.43
N GLY A 218 9.14 -20.26 -27.88
CA GLY A 218 8.63 -21.57 -28.27
C GLY A 218 8.23 -21.63 -29.74
N GLU A 219 7.56 -20.59 -30.25
CA GLU A 219 7.19 -20.50 -31.66
C GLU A 219 8.43 -20.41 -32.57
N ARG A 220 9.42 -19.59 -32.21
CA ARG A 220 10.68 -19.45 -32.97
C ARG A 220 11.49 -20.75 -32.99
N LEU A 221 11.57 -21.46 -31.85
CA LEU A 221 12.20 -22.77 -31.75
C LEU A 221 11.46 -23.83 -32.56
N ARG A 222 10.13 -23.78 -32.60
CA ARG A 222 9.31 -24.66 -33.45
C ARG A 222 9.57 -24.39 -34.92
N MET A 223 9.52 -23.11 -35.35
CA MET A 223 9.83 -22.69 -36.72
C MET A 223 11.25 -23.10 -37.13
N ALA A 224 12.26 -22.93 -36.27
CA ALA A 224 13.63 -23.34 -36.56
C ALA A 224 13.76 -24.86 -36.76
N ARG A 225 13.01 -25.67 -36.00
CA ARG A 225 12.98 -27.13 -36.14
C ARG A 225 12.25 -27.56 -37.41
N GLU A 226 11.06 -27.01 -37.66
CA GLU A 226 10.28 -27.27 -38.89
C GLU A 226 11.07 -26.88 -40.15
N LEU A 227 11.78 -25.74 -40.11
CA LEU A 227 12.65 -25.31 -41.20
C LEU A 227 13.86 -26.24 -41.38
N HIS A 228 14.50 -26.67 -40.29
CA HIS A 228 15.66 -27.56 -40.36
C HIS A 228 15.29 -28.95 -40.89
N ASP A 229 14.20 -29.53 -40.38
CA ASP A 229 13.77 -30.88 -40.75
C ASP A 229 13.19 -30.89 -42.18
N GLY A 230 12.40 -29.88 -42.55
CA GLY A 230 11.83 -29.73 -43.88
C GLY A 230 12.90 -29.40 -44.94
N MET A 231 13.62 -28.28 -44.77
CA MET A 231 14.58 -27.84 -45.80
C MET A 231 15.88 -28.65 -45.79
N GLY A 232 16.37 -29.04 -44.61
CA GLY A 232 17.62 -29.79 -44.48
C GLY A 232 17.54 -31.18 -45.13
N HIS A 233 16.41 -31.88 -44.99
CA HIS A 233 16.22 -33.20 -45.60
C HIS A 233 16.14 -33.10 -47.13
N HIS A 234 15.33 -32.17 -47.65
CA HIS A 234 15.18 -31.97 -49.10
C HIS A 234 16.47 -31.50 -49.77
N LEU A 235 17.19 -30.55 -49.17
CA LEU A 235 18.46 -30.07 -49.72
C LEU A 235 19.57 -31.13 -49.64
N SER A 236 19.59 -31.98 -48.61
CA SER A 236 20.55 -33.09 -48.52
C SER A 236 20.28 -34.18 -49.55
N ALA A 237 19.00 -34.55 -49.74
CA ALA A 237 18.59 -35.49 -50.77
C ALA A 237 18.89 -34.97 -52.19
N LEU A 238 18.62 -33.69 -52.45
CA LEU A 238 18.93 -33.03 -53.73
C LEU A 238 20.44 -33.02 -54.00
N ASN A 239 21.26 -32.70 -53.00
CA ASN A 239 22.72 -32.68 -53.13
C ASN A 239 23.28 -34.09 -53.44
N LEU A 240 22.69 -35.14 -52.86
CA LEU A 240 23.05 -36.55 -53.14
C LEU A 240 22.61 -36.98 -54.55
N GLN A 241 21.41 -36.60 -54.98
CA GLN A 241 20.93 -36.86 -56.35
C GLN A 241 21.82 -36.18 -57.40
N LEU A 242 22.21 -34.92 -57.18
CA LEU A 242 23.15 -34.20 -58.05
C LEU A 242 24.52 -34.86 -58.07
N GLU A 243 25.02 -35.36 -56.94
CA GLU A 243 26.30 -36.07 -56.87
C GLU A 243 26.26 -37.41 -57.63
N LEU A 244 25.17 -38.16 -57.54
CA LEU A 244 24.96 -39.41 -58.28
C LEU A 244 24.87 -39.17 -59.80
N LEU A 245 24.19 -38.11 -60.22
CA LEU A 245 24.11 -37.72 -61.64
C LEU A 245 25.49 -37.33 -62.20
N LEU A 246 26.29 -36.60 -61.43
CA LEU A 246 27.66 -36.26 -61.80
C LEU A 246 28.57 -37.50 -61.90
N ARG A 247 28.43 -38.47 -60.98
CA ARG A 247 29.21 -39.72 -60.99
C ARG A 247 28.85 -40.67 -62.14
N ARG A 248 27.62 -40.61 -62.67
CA ARG A 248 27.17 -41.44 -63.80
C ARG A 248 27.59 -40.90 -65.18
N GLY A 249 28.22 -39.72 -65.24
CA GLY A 249 28.66 -39.08 -66.47
C GLY A 249 27.54 -38.29 -67.13
N ALA A 250 27.62 -36.96 -67.06
CA ALA A 250 26.55 -36.05 -67.49
C ALA A 250 26.81 -35.32 -68.83
N GLY A 251 27.95 -35.55 -69.48
CA GLY A 251 28.29 -34.92 -70.76
C GLY A 251 28.20 -33.39 -70.71
N GLU A 252 27.49 -32.78 -71.66
CA GLU A 252 27.30 -31.32 -71.72
C GLU A 252 26.54 -30.73 -70.50
N ALA A 253 25.79 -31.55 -69.76
CA ALA A 253 25.04 -31.12 -68.58
C ALA A 253 25.88 -31.06 -67.29
N GLU A 254 27.16 -31.46 -67.33
CA GLU A 254 28.02 -31.54 -66.15
C GLU A 254 28.28 -30.18 -65.49
N ALA A 255 28.55 -29.13 -66.29
CA ALA A 255 28.76 -27.78 -65.78
C ALA A 255 27.49 -27.17 -65.11
N PRO A 256 26.29 -27.25 -65.73
CA PRO A 256 25.03 -26.90 -65.08
C PRO A 256 24.76 -27.66 -63.78
N LEU A 257 25.01 -28.98 -63.75
CA LEU A 257 24.80 -29.82 -62.57
C LEU A 257 25.75 -29.48 -61.41
N ARG A 258 27.02 -29.18 -61.70
CA ARG A 258 27.97 -28.67 -60.68
C ARG A 258 27.54 -27.32 -60.11
N SER A 259 27.03 -26.43 -60.96
CA SER A 259 26.49 -25.14 -60.53
C SER A 259 25.27 -25.32 -59.61
N ALA A 260 24.34 -26.20 -59.97
CA ALA A 260 23.19 -26.55 -59.13
C ALA A 260 23.62 -27.15 -57.79
N GLN A 261 24.66 -28.00 -57.77
CA GLN A 261 25.20 -28.60 -56.55
C GLN A 261 25.83 -27.55 -55.62
N LEU A 262 26.58 -26.61 -56.18
CA LEU A 262 27.15 -25.47 -55.43
C LEU A 262 26.07 -24.59 -54.84
N SER A 263 25.01 -24.29 -55.60
CA SER A 263 23.86 -23.52 -55.11
C SER A 263 23.11 -24.25 -53.99
N ALA A 264 22.87 -25.56 -54.13
CA ALA A 264 22.25 -26.36 -53.07
C ALA A 264 23.09 -26.40 -51.78
N ARG A 265 24.43 -26.50 -51.90
CA ARG A 265 25.35 -26.46 -50.76
C ARG A 265 25.39 -25.09 -50.08
N ARG A 266 25.36 -23.99 -50.83
CA ARG A 266 25.27 -22.63 -50.28
C ARG A 266 23.95 -22.40 -49.54
N MET A 267 22.83 -22.81 -50.13
CA MET A 267 21.51 -22.69 -49.52
C MET A 267 21.42 -23.49 -48.21
N LEU A 268 22.02 -24.68 -48.16
CA LEU A 268 22.12 -25.48 -46.93
C LEU A 268 22.97 -24.79 -45.85
N ALA A 269 24.06 -24.13 -46.24
CA ALA A 269 24.92 -23.37 -45.34
C ALA A 269 24.21 -22.11 -44.79
N GLU A 270 23.48 -21.39 -45.64
CA GLU A 270 22.68 -20.22 -45.27
C GLU A 270 21.55 -20.59 -44.30
N VAL A 271 20.81 -21.67 -44.56
CA VAL A 271 19.78 -22.18 -43.63
C VAL A 271 20.39 -22.57 -42.29
N ARG A 272 21.57 -23.25 -42.29
CA ARG A 272 22.28 -23.60 -41.05
C ARG A 272 22.78 -22.38 -40.28
N ALA A 273 23.22 -21.33 -40.98
CA ALA A 273 23.66 -20.07 -40.36
C ALA A 273 22.47 -19.31 -39.76
N LEU A 274 21.35 -19.20 -40.48
CA LEU A 274 20.13 -18.52 -40.02
C LEU A 274 19.56 -19.20 -38.76
N VAL A 275 19.51 -20.54 -38.75
CA VAL A 275 19.08 -21.34 -37.59
C VAL A 275 20.11 -21.30 -36.45
N GLY A 276 21.40 -21.20 -36.77
CA GLY A 276 22.49 -21.08 -35.81
C GLY A 276 22.50 -19.74 -35.07
N GLU A 277 22.16 -18.62 -35.74
CA GLU A 277 22.04 -17.30 -35.12
C GLU A 277 20.84 -17.18 -34.17
N GLU A 278 19.72 -17.84 -34.47
CA GLU A 278 18.57 -17.92 -33.55
C GLU A 278 18.84 -18.81 -32.33
N ARG A 279 19.91 -19.62 -32.34
CA ARG A 279 20.35 -20.47 -31.22
C ARG A 279 21.36 -19.79 -30.29
N ARG A 280 21.84 -18.57 -30.62
CA ARG A 280 22.73 -17.82 -29.73
C ARG A 280 21.96 -17.34 -28.49
N PRO A 281 22.52 -17.51 -27.27
CA PRO A 281 21.88 -17.02 -26.06
C PRO A 281 21.88 -15.49 -26.07
N ARG A 282 20.76 -14.89 -26.48
CA ARG A 282 20.45 -13.49 -26.14
C ARG A 282 20.28 -13.40 -24.62
N ALA A 283 20.57 -12.23 -24.05
CA ALA A 283 20.51 -11.96 -22.61
C ALA A 283 19.30 -12.66 -21.98
N SER A 284 19.55 -13.53 -20.99
CA SER A 284 18.53 -14.46 -20.49
C SER A 284 17.27 -13.68 -20.05
N PRO A 285 16.09 -13.97 -20.62
CA PRO A 285 14.83 -13.32 -20.23
C PRO A 285 14.55 -13.47 -18.72
N LEU A 286 15.13 -14.49 -18.09
CA LEU A 286 15.10 -14.67 -16.64
C LEU A 286 15.76 -13.53 -15.86
N ARG A 287 16.88 -12.99 -16.34
CA ARG A 287 17.57 -11.86 -15.67
C ARG A 287 16.66 -10.65 -15.61
N GLU A 288 16.03 -10.34 -16.73
CA GLU A 288 15.16 -9.17 -16.87
C GLU A 288 13.87 -9.33 -16.06
N ALA A 289 13.30 -10.54 -16.05
CA ALA A 289 12.14 -10.86 -15.20
C ALA A 289 12.47 -10.79 -13.71
N LEU A 290 13.63 -11.32 -13.28
CA LEU A 290 14.06 -11.24 -11.87
C LEU A 290 14.39 -9.81 -11.45
N SER A 291 14.98 -8.98 -12.33
CA SER A 291 15.22 -7.57 -12.01
C SER A 291 13.90 -6.81 -11.82
N GLN A 292 12.92 -7.02 -12.70
CA GLN A 292 11.60 -6.40 -12.58
C GLN A 292 10.85 -6.86 -11.31
N LEU A 293 10.96 -8.15 -10.96
CA LEU A 293 10.40 -8.69 -9.73
C LEU A 293 11.02 -8.03 -8.48
N CYS A 294 12.34 -7.82 -8.48
CA CYS A 294 13.07 -7.18 -7.38
C CYS A 294 12.73 -5.69 -7.22
N GLU A 295 12.58 -4.96 -8.33
CA GLU A 295 12.17 -3.56 -8.36
C GLU A 295 10.72 -3.36 -7.88
N GLY A 296 9.84 -4.31 -8.20
CA GLY A 296 8.43 -4.30 -7.76
C GLY A 296 8.22 -4.64 -6.28
N ALA A 297 9.19 -5.28 -5.63
CA ALA A 297 9.12 -5.63 -4.22
C ALA A 297 9.16 -4.36 -3.34
N ARG A 298 8.44 -4.37 -2.21
CA ARG A 298 8.48 -3.29 -1.21
C ARG A 298 8.82 -3.83 0.17
N PRO A 299 9.99 -3.51 0.74
CA PRO A 299 11.09 -2.69 0.19
C PRO A 299 11.78 -3.35 -1.03
N ALA A 300 12.42 -2.53 -1.88
CA ALA A 300 13.10 -2.99 -3.09
C ALA A 300 14.18 -4.03 -2.76
N ALA A 301 14.20 -5.14 -3.50
CA ALA A 301 15.17 -6.21 -3.31
C ALA A 301 16.41 -5.99 -4.21
N ALA A 302 17.58 -6.44 -3.77
CA ALA A 302 18.79 -6.38 -4.59
C ALA A 302 19.03 -7.73 -5.29
N LEU A 303 19.31 -7.69 -6.61
CA LEU A 303 19.62 -8.86 -7.41
C LEU A 303 21.14 -8.93 -7.68
N ARG A 304 21.77 -10.04 -7.27
CA ARG A 304 23.12 -10.42 -7.68
C ARG A 304 23.04 -11.55 -8.69
N TRP A 305 23.70 -11.36 -9.83
CA TRP A 305 23.74 -12.34 -10.90
C TRP A 305 25.20 -12.71 -11.18
N ASP A 306 25.56 -13.95 -10.87
CA ASP A 306 26.93 -14.45 -10.96
C ASP A 306 27.02 -15.64 -11.93
N GLY A 307 27.67 -15.43 -13.07
CA GLY A 307 27.64 -16.36 -14.20
C GLY A 307 26.29 -16.34 -14.95
N ALA A 308 26.29 -16.57 -16.26
CA ALA A 308 25.06 -16.76 -17.04
C ALA A 308 24.77 -18.26 -17.14
N PRO A 309 23.99 -18.87 -16.23
CA PRO A 309 23.68 -20.29 -16.32
C PRO A 309 22.87 -20.55 -17.60
N ALA A 310 23.27 -21.57 -18.36
CA ALA A 310 22.52 -22.04 -19.52
C ALA A 310 21.32 -22.86 -19.03
N LEU A 311 20.23 -22.17 -18.71
CA LEU A 311 18.98 -22.78 -18.25
C LEU A 311 18.05 -23.05 -19.42
N ASP A 312 17.35 -24.19 -19.37
CA ASP A 312 16.18 -24.40 -20.22
C ASP A 312 15.00 -23.54 -19.75
N ASP A 313 14.00 -23.34 -20.63
CA ASP A 313 12.85 -22.47 -20.33
C ASP A 313 12.04 -22.96 -19.10
N ALA A 314 12.02 -24.26 -18.83
CA ALA A 314 11.30 -24.83 -17.69
C ALA A 314 12.03 -24.56 -16.36
N ALA A 315 13.34 -24.76 -16.33
CA ALA A 315 14.20 -24.43 -15.20
C ALA A 315 14.19 -22.92 -14.91
N ALA A 316 14.20 -22.08 -15.96
CA ALA A 316 14.06 -20.64 -15.82
C ALA A 316 12.72 -20.24 -15.17
N TRP A 317 11.61 -20.84 -15.60
CA TRP A 317 10.30 -20.59 -15.00
C TRP A 317 10.22 -21.05 -13.54
N GLN A 318 10.81 -22.20 -13.20
CA GLN A 318 10.87 -22.71 -11.83
C GLN A 318 11.69 -21.79 -10.91
N ALA A 319 12.85 -21.32 -11.37
CA ALA A 319 13.67 -20.36 -10.65
C ALA A 319 12.91 -19.04 -10.39
N PHE A 320 12.22 -18.51 -11.41
CA PHE A 320 11.40 -17.30 -11.25
C PHE A 320 10.25 -17.51 -10.26
N SER A 321 9.55 -18.64 -10.36
CA SER A 321 8.41 -18.97 -9.48
C SER A 321 8.87 -19.06 -8.02
N ALA A 322 10.00 -19.73 -7.77
CA ALA A 322 10.60 -19.83 -6.44
C ALA A 322 11.03 -18.45 -5.90
N ALA A 323 11.60 -17.59 -6.74
CA ALA A 323 11.98 -16.22 -6.36
C ALA A 323 10.75 -15.39 -5.93
N SER A 324 9.67 -15.46 -6.72
CA SER A 324 8.42 -14.74 -6.47
C SER A 324 7.77 -15.19 -5.16
N GLU A 325 7.68 -16.51 -4.94
CA GLU A 325 7.14 -17.08 -3.71
C GLU A 325 7.98 -16.75 -2.48
N ALA A 326 9.31 -16.74 -2.61
CA ALA A 326 10.23 -16.37 -1.54
C ALA A 326 10.08 -14.88 -1.15
N LEU A 327 10.04 -13.98 -2.12
CA LEU A 327 9.80 -12.55 -1.88
C LEU A 327 8.40 -12.29 -1.29
N ALA A 328 7.40 -13.06 -1.72
CA ALA A 328 6.06 -13.01 -1.15
C ALA A 328 6.01 -13.54 0.30
N ARG A 329 6.90 -14.45 0.72
CA ARG A 329 6.95 -14.89 2.13
C ARG A 329 7.55 -13.84 3.06
N GLU A 330 8.56 -13.09 2.61
CA GLU A 330 9.30 -12.13 3.43
C GLU A 330 8.65 -10.73 3.54
N HIS A 331 7.37 -10.60 3.16
CA HIS A 331 6.56 -9.36 3.16
C HIS A 331 7.08 -8.23 4.08
N GLY A 332 7.67 -7.20 3.47
CA GLY A 332 8.08 -5.97 4.16
C GLY A 332 9.50 -5.96 4.73
N ARG A 333 10.32 -7.01 4.49
CA ARG A 333 11.75 -7.04 4.86
C ARG A 333 12.65 -6.76 3.64
N PRO A 334 13.79 -6.07 3.81
CA PRO A 334 14.78 -5.92 2.75
C PRO A 334 15.38 -7.29 2.40
N CYS A 335 15.29 -7.67 1.13
CA CYS A 335 15.74 -8.97 0.64
C CYS A 335 16.83 -8.83 -0.41
N ARG A 336 17.72 -9.82 -0.49
CA ARG A 336 18.72 -9.96 -1.55
C ARG A 336 18.54 -11.32 -2.21
N LEU A 337 18.51 -11.35 -3.53
CA LEU A 337 18.50 -12.56 -4.34
C LEU A 337 19.86 -12.74 -5.00
N TRP A 338 20.39 -13.96 -4.96
CA TRP A 338 21.63 -14.32 -5.62
C TRP A 338 21.40 -15.56 -6.48
N LEU A 339 21.52 -15.39 -7.79
CA LEU A 339 21.56 -16.48 -8.75
C LEU A 339 23.03 -16.74 -9.12
N SER A 340 23.49 -17.97 -8.90
CA SER A 340 24.84 -18.42 -9.25
C SER A 340 24.80 -19.66 -10.14
N ALA A 341 25.63 -19.68 -11.18
CA ALA A 341 25.93 -20.91 -11.91
C ALA A 341 26.82 -21.84 -11.06
N GLN A 342 26.60 -23.16 -11.14
CA GLN A 342 27.48 -24.17 -10.53
C GLN A 342 28.44 -24.73 -11.59
N ASP A 343 29.64 -25.15 -11.16
CA ASP A 343 30.73 -25.62 -12.04
C ASP A 343 30.40 -26.92 -12.82
N GLY A 344 29.26 -27.55 -12.54
CA GLY A 344 28.75 -28.74 -13.23
C GLY A 344 27.63 -28.49 -14.25
N GLY A 345 27.25 -27.24 -14.52
CA GLY A 345 26.17 -26.91 -15.45
C GLY A 345 24.78 -26.74 -14.80
N GLY A 346 24.69 -26.88 -13.49
CA GLY A 346 23.51 -26.53 -12.70
C GLY A 346 23.42 -25.04 -12.35
N ALA A 347 22.32 -24.62 -11.75
CA ALA A 347 22.14 -23.27 -11.21
C ALA A 347 21.50 -23.32 -9.83
N GLU A 348 21.83 -22.34 -9.00
CA GLU A 348 21.30 -22.22 -7.65
C GLU A 348 20.81 -20.79 -7.41
N LEU A 349 19.60 -20.68 -6.87
CA LEU A 349 19.01 -19.42 -6.46
C LEU A 349 18.92 -19.39 -4.93
N ARG A 350 19.51 -18.34 -4.34
CA ARG A 350 19.55 -18.13 -2.89
C ARG A 350 18.90 -16.79 -2.51
N LEU A 351 18.31 -16.75 -1.32
CA LEU A 351 17.68 -15.57 -0.73
C LEU A 351 18.35 -15.23 0.60
N ALA A 352 18.62 -13.95 0.86
CA ALA A 352 18.97 -13.45 2.18
C ALA A 352 17.98 -12.34 2.59
N ALA A 353 17.38 -12.45 3.77
CA ALA A 353 16.36 -11.53 4.26
C ALA A 353 16.86 -10.71 5.47
N GLY A 354 16.42 -9.45 5.59
CA GLY A 354 16.65 -8.64 6.79
C GLY A 354 18.09 -8.21 7.05
N GLY A 355 18.97 -8.27 6.03
CA GLY A 355 20.39 -7.93 6.18
C GLY A 355 21.25 -9.04 6.78
N SER A 356 20.73 -10.26 6.95
CA SER A 356 21.56 -11.42 7.31
C SER A 356 22.61 -11.71 6.23
N GLU A 357 23.75 -12.25 6.66
CA GLU A 357 24.72 -12.89 5.76
C GLU A 357 24.38 -14.35 5.45
N GLU A 358 23.39 -14.91 6.17
CA GLU A 358 22.87 -16.25 5.89
C GLU A 358 22.04 -16.25 4.61
N TRP A 359 22.49 -17.04 3.64
CA TRP A 359 21.82 -17.29 2.37
C TRP A 359 21.06 -18.60 2.44
N THR A 360 19.76 -18.56 2.18
CA THR A 360 18.91 -19.75 2.12
C THR A 360 18.70 -20.16 0.67
N THR A 361 19.02 -21.41 0.32
CA THR A 361 18.75 -21.94 -1.03
C THR A 361 17.25 -22.09 -1.22
N ILE A 362 16.69 -21.36 -2.20
CA ILE A 362 15.26 -21.41 -2.52
C ILE A 362 14.97 -22.26 -3.76
N TRP A 363 15.97 -22.45 -4.63
CA TRP A 363 15.87 -23.33 -5.78
C TRP A 363 17.25 -23.79 -6.24
N ARG A 364 17.32 -25.02 -6.76
CA ARG A 364 18.54 -25.61 -7.32
C ARG A 364 18.15 -26.51 -8.50
N GLU A 365 18.79 -26.31 -9.64
CA GLU A 365 18.74 -27.24 -10.78
C GLU A 365 19.82 -28.32 -10.58
N ALA A 366 19.44 -29.60 -10.67
CA ALA A 366 20.38 -30.71 -10.64
C ALA A 366 21.08 -30.88 -11.99
N GLU A 367 22.31 -31.40 -12.00
CA GLU A 367 23.03 -31.76 -13.22
C GLU A 367 22.17 -32.65 -14.14
N ARG A 368 22.16 -32.37 -15.44
CA ARG A 368 21.61 -33.25 -16.48
C ARG A 368 22.72 -33.99 -17.20
#